data_AF-A0AAD5UHW8-F1
#
_entry.id   AF-A0AAD5UHW8-F1
#
_cell.length_a   1.000
_cell.length_b   1.000
_cell.length_c   1.000
_cell.angle_alpha   90.00
_cell.angle_beta   90.00
_cell.angle_gamma   90.00
#
_symmetry.space_group_name_H-M   'P 1'
#
loop_
_entity.id
_entity.type
_entity.pdbx_description
1 polymer ?
#
loop_
_entity_poly.entity_id
_entity_poly.type
_entity_poly.pdbx_seq_one_letter_code
_entity_poly.pdbx_strand_id
1 'polypeptide(L)'
;MDLKPVVDAINNLSTRLDEYQKETRAELNLLKNSIVPPSPTFKIHQSNIPEPLNLEAEQQPLTKRSSFGNRETTAVSPAPKAGKSQYPDRIILTTYPGNSKVNPIPLNWGAEDAAARGPIVASRHPQSLPLRNAIGAHGGAYSIYRALAVAMGQLDANHKPNLVNTEPVFHVPPNKSWFDPMKIVSMDPWGHLVQEAFGDKLKEGLDLRPTIALTKAHMQLAEIESMVKDGSLKIDGKIVLDKKGQLMVTKGAVEPVWYLPGIAKRFGVDEISLRRALFEDTGGMYPELITRGDLKVFLPPIGGLSIYIFGPPAYISDPTKKLTVRVHDECNGSDVFGSDICTCRPYLIYGIAECVRQAQEGGVGLIVYFRKEGRALGEVTKYLVYNARKRAEGGDTAANYFLRTENVAGVKDMRFQATMPDVLHWLGIQKIDRMISMSNMKYDAIVGSGISILERVEIPPEMLPPDSQVEIDAKIASGYFSATSAKSAEPPNLENIKGRTWDDINH
;
A
#
# COMPACT_ATOMS: atom_id res chain seq x y z
N MET A 1 64.83 4.05 -6.18
CA MET A 1 63.66 3.40 -6.80
C MET A 1 63.52 3.96 -8.20
N ASP A 2 63.47 3.10 -9.20
CA ASP A 2 63.28 3.49 -10.60
C ASP A 2 61.80 3.88 -10.81
N LEU A 3 61.56 5.17 -11.10
CA LEU A 3 60.23 5.76 -11.23
C LEU A 3 59.67 5.65 -12.66
N LYS A 4 60.47 5.13 -13.60
CA LYS A 4 60.09 4.99 -15.02
C LYS A 4 58.80 4.17 -15.24
N PRO A 5 58.56 3.05 -14.53
CA PRO A 5 57.34 2.26 -14.73
C PRO A 5 56.04 3.00 -14.35
N VAL A 6 56.13 3.89 -13.36
CA VAL A 6 54.98 4.67 -12.88
C VAL A 6 54.63 5.79 -13.85
N VAL A 7 55.66 6.46 -14.40
CA VAL A 7 55.48 7.49 -15.42
C VAL A 7 54.91 6.89 -16.71
N ASP A 8 55.38 5.70 -17.11
CA ASP A 8 54.86 5.00 -18.29
C ASP A 8 53.39 4.57 -18.09
N ALA A 9 53.00 4.13 -16.89
CA ALA A 9 51.62 3.81 -16.56
C ALA A 9 50.69 5.04 -16.58
N ILE A 10 51.14 6.18 -16.05
CA ILE A 10 50.40 7.44 -16.07
C ILE A 10 50.20 7.94 -17.49
N ASN A 11 51.24 7.90 -18.33
CA ASN A 11 51.15 8.31 -19.73
C ASN A 11 50.18 7.41 -20.51
N ASN A 12 50.19 6.10 -20.24
CA ASN A 12 49.28 5.15 -20.90
C ASN A 12 47.81 5.39 -20.48
N LEU A 13 47.57 5.71 -19.20
CA LEU A 13 46.25 6.12 -18.71
C LEU A 13 45.77 7.43 -19.35
N SER A 14 46.65 8.41 -19.50
CA SER A 14 46.33 9.68 -20.15
C SER A 14 45.92 9.48 -21.61
N THR A 15 46.66 8.65 -22.35
CA THR A 15 46.33 8.33 -23.75
C THR A 15 44.97 7.64 -23.89
N ARG A 16 44.67 6.66 -23.01
CA ARG A 16 43.37 5.97 -23.02
C ARG A 16 42.21 6.89 -22.64
N LEU A 17 42.45 7.86 -21.76
CA LEU A 17 41.45 8.87 -21.39
C LEU A 17 41.14 9.80 -22.57
N ASP A 18 42.16 10.22 -23.32
CA ASP A 18 41.99 11.05 -24.51
C ASP A 18 41.25 10.32 -25.64
N GLU A 19 41.52 9.02 -25.83
CA GLU A 19 40.78 8.16 -26.78
C GLU A 19 39.31 8.03 -26.38
N TYR A 20 39.02 7.74 -25.11
CA TYR A 20 37.65 7.63 -24.60
C TYR A 20 36.87 8.96 -24.73
N GLN A 21 37.52 10.10 -24.48
CA GLN A 21 36.90 11.41 -24.66
C GLN A 21 36.62 11.73 -26.13
N LYS A 22 37.46 11.26 -27.07
CA LYS A 22 37.20 11.39 -28.51
C LYS A 22 36.02 10.54 -28.96
N GLU A 23 35.93 9.28 -28.53
CA GLU A 23 34.81 8.39 -28.84
C GLU A 23 33.49 8.95 -28.28
N THR A 24 33.50 9.38 -27.02
CA THR A 24 32.32 9.97 -26.37
C THR A 24 31.85 11.24 -27.10
N ARG A 25 32.78 12.09 -27.56
CA ARG A 25 32.44 13.30 -28.35
C ARG A 25 31.88 12.95 -29.73
N ALA A 26 32.38 11.88 -30.36
CA ALA A 26 31.86 11.41 -31.64
C ALA A 26 30.40 10.90 -31.51
N GLU A 27 30.11 10.12 -30.47
CA GLU A 27 28.75 9.66 -30.16
C GLU A 27 27.80 10.82 -29.83
N LEU A 28 28.26 11.80 -29.05
CA LEU A 28 27.47 13.00 -28.73
C LEU A 28 27.14 13.84 -29.97
N ASN A 29 28.05 13.89 -30.96
CA ASN A 29 27.81 14.57 -32.22
C ASN A 29 26.82 13.80 -33.12
N LEU A 30 26.86 12.46 -33.12
CA LEU A 30 25.87 11.62 -33.81
C LEU A 30 24.46 11.79 -33.21
N LEU A 31 24.36 11.88 -31.88
CA LEU A 31 23.10 12.14 -31.18
C LEU A 31 22.57 13.54 -31.46
N LYS A 32 23.43 14.57 -31.47
CA LYS A 32 23.03 15.95 -31.82
C LYS A 32 22.51 16.08 -33.24
N ASN A 33 23.10 15.35 -34.19
CA ASN A 33 22.66 15.34 -35.59
C ASN A 33 21.36 14.54 -35.82
N SER A 34 20.89 13.77 -34.83
CA SER A 34 19.66 12.98 -34.88
C SER A 34 18.43 13.71 -34.29
N ILE A 35 18.61 14.93 -33.75
CA ILE A 35 17.53 15.71 -33.16
C ILE A 35 16.94 16.62 -34.24
N VAL A 36 15.77 16.26 -34.76
CA VAL A 36 14.98 17.10 -35.67
C VAL A 36 14.16 18.10 -34.83
N PRO A 37 14.19 19.42 -35.11
CA PRO A 37 13.34 20.38 -34.42
C PRO A 37 11.87 20.23 -34.85
N PRO A 38 10.88 20.55 -34.00
CA PRO A 38 9.48 20.38 -34.35
C PRO A 38 9.06 21.48 -35.35
N SER A 39 8.60 21.08 -36.53
CA SER A 39 7.89 21.99 -37.45
C SER A 39 6.37 21.83 -37.33
N PRO A 40 5.60 22.92 -37.55
CA PRO A 40 4.20 23.02 -37.14
C PRO A 40 3.22 22.50 -38.19
N THR A 41 2.04 22.07 -37.70
CA THR A 41 0.77 21.86 -38.41
C THR A 41 0.74 20.84 -39.56
N PHE A 42 -0.08 19.80 -39.42
CA PHE A 42 -0.61 19.05 -40.58
C PHE A 42 -2.12 18.85 -40.48
N LYS A 43 -2.80 19.28 -41.56
CA LYS A 43 -4.20 19.04 -41.89
C LYS A 43 -4.40 17.60 -42.33
N ILE A 44 -5.58 17.05 -42.02
CA ILE A 44 -6.03 15.70 -42.37
C ILE A 44 -6.30 15.61 -43.88
N HIS A 45 -5.71 14.62 -44.56
CA HIS A 45 -6.23 14.08 -45.82
C HIS A 45 -6.30 12.54 -45.73
N GLN A 46 -7.47 12.00 -46.08
CA GLN A 46 -7.76 10.57 -46.22
C GLN A 46 -7.03 9.97 -47.43
N SER A 47 -6.37 8.82 -47.26
CA SER A 47 -6.54 7.58 -48.07
C SER A 47 -5.38 6.59 -47.86
N ASN A 48 -5.74 5.30 -47.89
CA ASN A 48 -4.92 4.07 -48.06
C ASN A 48 -4.52 3.30 -46.78
N ILE A 49 -5.29 2.25 -46.50
CA ILE A 49 -5.00 1.15 -45.56
C ILE A 49 -4.58 -0.06 -46.41
N PRO A 50 -3.46 -0.76 -46.13
CA PRO A 50 -3.18 -2.07 -46.71
C PRO A 50 -3.77 -3.22 -45.87
N GLU A 51 -4.27 -4.26 -46.55
CA GLU A 51 -4.81 -5.50 -45.96
C GLU A 51 -3.75 -6.35 -45.21
N PRO A 52 -4.16 -7.18 -44.23
CA PRO A 52 -3.23 -7.99 -43.43
C PRO A 52 -2.79 -9.29 -44.14
N LEU A 53 -1.50 -9.62 -43.97
CA LEU A 53 -0.86 -10.85 -44.45
C LEU A 53 -1.46 -12.12 -43.82
N ASN A 54 -1.75 -13.09 -44.68
CA ASN A 54 -2.16 -14.45 -44.33
C ASN A 54 -0.93 -15.37 -44.32
N LEU A 55 -0.62 -16.00 -43.17
CA LEU A 55 0.44 -17.00 -43.04
C LEU A 55 -0.20 -18.32 -42.55
N GLU A 56 -0.63 -19.14 -43.49
CA GLU A 56 -0.86 -20.57 -43.27
C GLU A 56 0.49 -21.28 -43.36
N ALA A 57 0.90 -21.96 -42.29
CA ALA A 57 2.10 -22.80 -42.27
C ALA A 57 1.73 -24.28 -42.46
N GLU A 58 2.40 -24.90 -43.41
CA GLU A 58 2.32 -26.29 -43.84
C GLU A 58 2.56 -27.29 -42.70
N GLN A 59 1.74 -28.35 -42.65
CA GLN A 59 2.01 -29.57 -41.90
C GLN A 59 2.63 -30.61 -42.84
N GLN A 60 3.79 -31.16 -42.47
CA GLN A 60 4.27 -32.46 -42.97
C GLN A 60 4.60 -33.40 -41.79
N PRO A 61 4.28 -34.70 -41.87
CA PRO A 61 4.39 -35.64 -40.76
C PRO A 61 5.64 -36.51 -40.86
N LEU A 62 6.25 -36.89 -39.73
CA LEU A 62 7.17 -38.04 -39.65
C LEU A 62 7.14 -38.68 -38.25
N THR A 63 7.37 -39.98 -38.23
CA THR A 63 6.84 -40.99 -37.30
C THR A 63 7.84 -41.52 -36.24
N LYS A 64 7.26 -42.02 -35.13
CA LYS A 64 7.59 -43.23 -34.31
C LYS A 64 8.53 -43.18 -33.08
N ARG A 65 7.99 -43.82 -32.01
CA ARG A 65 8.54 -44.41 -30.75
C ARG A 65 8.80 -43.43 -29.60
N SER A 66 8.47 -43.70 -28.32
CA SER A 66 8.14 -44.92 -27.58
C SER A 66 7.29 -44.63 -26.32
N SER A 67 6.61 -45.67 -25.83
CA SER A 67 5.80 -45.79 -24.60
C SER A 67 6.40 -45.20 -23.31
N PHE A 68 5.57 -44.58 -22.45
CA PHE A 68 5.37 -44.90 -21.02
C PHE A 68 4.37 -43.93 -20.36
N GLY A 69 3.38 -44.48 -19.64
CA GLY A 69 2.74 -43.83 -18.48
C GLY A 69 1.44 -43.05 -18.69
N ASN A 70 0.31 -43.69 -18.41
CA ASN A 70 -0.97 -43.03 -18.12
C ASN A 70 -0.81 -42.00 -16.99
N ARG A 71 -1.04 -40.71 -17.29
CA ARG A 71 -1.50 -39.72 -16.32
C ARG A 71 -2.68 -39.00 -16.94
N GLU A 72 -3.83 -39.09 -16.28
CA GLU A 72 -5.03 -38.32 -16.59
C GLU A 72 -4.67 -36.84 -16.70
N THR A 73 -4.76 -36.30 -17.91
CA THR A 73 -4.75 -34.87 -18.13
C THR A 73 -6.11 -34.34 -17.71
N THR A 74 -6.14 -33.66 -16.56
CA THR A 74 -7.27 -32.82 -16.16
C THR A 74 -7.61 -31.89 -17.32
N ALA A 75 -8.81 -32.07 -17.89
CA ALA A 75 -9.31 -31.24 -18.97
C ALA A 75 -9.26 -29.77 -18.54
N VAL A 76 -8.52 -28.96 -19.28
CA VAL A 76 -8.59 -27.50 -19.20
C VAL A 76 -10.03 -27.12 -19.51
N SER A 77 -10.72 -26.49 -18.55
CA SER A 77 -12.09 -26.01 -18.77
C SER A 77 -12.10 -25.11 -20.01
N PRO A 78 -13.08 -25.26 -20.92
CA PRO A 78 -13.14 -24.44 -22.12
C PRO A 78 -13.26 -22.96 -21.73
N ALA A 79 -12.54 -22.09 -22.45
CA ALA A 79 -12.65 -20.65 -22.28
C ALA A 79 -14.15 -20.24 -22.31
N PRO A 80 -14.60 -19.36 -21.40
CA PRO A 80 -16.00 -18.96 -21.37
C PRO A 80 -16.37 -18.35 -22.73
N LYS A 81 -17.44 -18.88 -23.34
CA LYS A 81 -18.01 -18.30 -24.57
C LYS A 81 -18.35 -16.83 -24.27
N ALA A 82 -17.87 -15.90 -25.10
CA ALA A 82 -18.15 -14.47 -24.95
C ALA A 82 -19.67 -14.26 -24.86
N GLY A 83 -20.16 -13.95 -23.66
CA GLY A 83 -21.55 -13.62 -23.44
C GLY A 83 -21.92 -12.33 -24.17
N LYS A 84 -23.22 -12.13 -24.46
CA LYS A 84 -23.72 -10.84 -24.95
C LYS A 84 -23.29 -9.73 -23.98
N SER A 85 -22.89 -8.57 -24.51
CA SER A 85 -22.51 -7.41 -23.69
C SER A 85 -23.62 -7.08 -22.69
N GLN A 86 -23.24 -6.96 -21.42
CA GLN A 86 -24.13 -6.52 -20.34
C GLN A 86 -24.27 -4.99 -20.28
N TYR A 87 -23.46 -4.27 -21.06
CA TYR A 87 -23.42 -2.81 -21.05
C TYR A 87 -24.40 -2.22 -22.06
N PRO A 88 -25.02 -1.06 -21.74
CA PRO A 88 -25.84 -0.34 -22.70
C PRO A 88 -24.98 0.16 -23.88
N ASP A 89 -25.58 0.30 -25.06
CA ASP A 89 -24.92 0.83 -26.26
C ASP A 89 -24.38 2.25 -26.08
N ARG A 90 -24.97 3.01 -25.14
CA ARG A 90 -24.58 4.38 -24.83
C ARG A 90 -23.78 4.44 -23.53
N ILE A 91 -22.56 4.97 -23.62
CA ILE A 91 -21.73 5.27 -22.46
C ILE A 91 -22.15 6.63 -21.89
N ILE A 92 -22.58 6.63 -20.63
CA ILE A 92 -22.81 7.87 -19.89
C ILE A 92 -21.47 8.33 -19.30
N LEU A 93 -20.98 9.47 -19.77
CA LEU A 93 -19.83 10.15 -19.19
C LEU A 93 -20.32 11.15 -18.14
N THR A 94 -19.91 10.93 -16.88
CA THR A 94 -20.16 11.86 -15.76
C THR A 94 -19.03 12.86 -15.56
N THR A 95 -18.14 12.95 -16.54
CA THR A 95 -16.89 13.69 -16.48
C THR A 95 -17.12 15.20 -16.58
N TYR A 96 -18.07 15.69 -17.37
CA TYR A 96 -18.27 17.14 -17.53
C TYR A 96 -19.41 17.69 -16.64
N PRO A 97 -19.23 18.87 -16.02
CA PRO A 97 -20.29 19.55 -15.29
C PRO A 97 -21.36 20.06 -16.28
N GLY A 98 -22.62 20.16 -15.83
CA GLY A 98 -23.71 20.71 -16.64
C GLY A 98 -24.48 19.71 -17.52
N ASN A 99 -24.19 18.41 -17.40
CA ASN A 99 -25.06 17.38 -17.98
C ASN A 99 -26.37 17.36 -17.17
N SER A 100 -27.51 17.75 -17.76
CA SER A 100 -28.80 17.95 -17.07
C SER A 100 -29.33 16.73 -16.31
N LYS A 101 -28.73 15.57 -16.53
CA LYS A 101 -29.03 14.32 -15.83
C LYS A 101 -28.19 14.08 -14.58
N VAL A 102 -27.12 14.83 -14.33
CA VAL A 102 -26.20 14.62 -13.20
C VAL A 102 -26.51 15.62 -12.09
N ASN A 103 -26.97 15.12 -10.95
CA ASN A 103 -27.29 15.88 -9.74
C ASN A 103 -26.72 15.14 -8.51
N PRO A 104 -25.44 15.38 -8.16
CA PRO A 104 -24.78 14.71 -7.05
C PRO A 104 -25.52 14.89 -5.73
N ILE A 105 -25.57 13.85 -4.92
CA ILE A 105 -26.07 13.98 -3.55
C ILE A 105 -25.12 14.86 -2.74
N PRO A 106 -25.62 15.89 -2.03
CA PRO A 106 -24.79 16.72 -1.17
C PRO A 106 -23.97 15.87 -0.20
N LEU A 107 -22.68 16.22 -0.06
CA LEU A 107 -21.76 15.58 0.86
C LEU A 107 -21.05 16.66 1.69
N ASN A 108 -21.36 16.72 2.98
CA ASN A 108 -20.76 17.68 3.90
C ASN A 108 -19.74 16.97 4.80
N TRP A 109 -18.47 16.96 4.37
CA TRP A 109 -17.39 16.30 5.11
C TRP A 109 -17.20 16.96 6.49
N GLY A 110 -17.14 16.14 7.55
CA GLY A 110 -17.03 16.60 8.94
C GLY A 110 -18.36 16.95 9.62
N ALA A 111 -19.52 16.80 8.97
CA ALA A 111 -20.79 16.98 9.67
C ALA A 111 -20.99 15.91 10.76
N GLU A 112 -21.54 16.34 11.91
CA GLU A 112 -21.74 15.48 13.08
C GLU A 112 -22.82 14.42 12.90
N ASP A 113 -23.89 14.78 12.21
CA ASP A 113 -25.00 13.89 11.91
C ASP A 113 -24.78 13.20 10.57
N ALA A 114 -25.06 11.90 10.51
CA ALA A 114 -24.84 11.12 9.30
C ALA A 114 -25.71 11.58 8.13
N ALA A 115 -26.97 11.97 8.39
CA ALA A 115 -27.87 12.45 7.34
C ALA A 115 -27.40 13.82 6.80
N ALA A 116 -26.92 14.71 7.67
CA ALA A 116 -26.30 15.97 7.28
C ALA A 116 -24.97 15.77 6.53
N ARG A 117 -24.17 14.75 6.91
CA ARG A 117 -22.93 14.36 6.21
C ARG A 117 -23.25 13.86 4.80
N GLY A 118 -24.32 13.07 4.65
CA GLY A 118 -24.73 12.41 3.41
C GLY A 118 -23.90 11.15 3.11
N PRO A 119 -24.37 10.21 2.26
CA PRO A 119 -23.63 8.99 1.94
C PRO A 119 -22.54 9.22 0.87
N ILE A 120 -21.54 8.34 0.81
CA ILE A 120 -20.63 8.27 -0.33
C ILE A 120 -21.27 7.45 -1.45
N VAL A 121 -21.36 8.03 -2.64
CA VAL A 121 -21.89 7.38 -3.83
C VAL A 121 -20.83 7.38 -4.93
N ALA A 122 -20.12 6.26 -5.06
CA ALA A 122 -19.16 6.04 -6.15
C ALA A 122 -19.68 5.05 -7.21
N SER A 123 -20.85 4.43 -6.99
CA SER A 123 -21.39 3.36 -7.86
C SER A 123 -21.75 3.82 -9.26
N ARG A 124 -21.57 2.92 -10.23
CA ARG A 124 -22.03 3.05 -11.63
C ARG A 124 -23.42 2.47 -11.87
N HIS A 125 -24.12 1.99 -10.84
CA HIS A 125 -25.48 1.48 -10.97
C HIS A 125 -26.39 2.55 -11.63
N PRO A 126 -27.26 2.24 -12.60
CA PRO A 126 -28.02 3.24 -13.36
C PRO A 126 -28.81 4.24 -12.52
N GLN A 127 -29.36 3.81 -11.38
CA GLN A 127 -30.09 4.68 -10.44
C GLN A 127 -29.16 5.59 -9.60
N SER A 128 -27.88 5.23 -9.44
CA SER A 128 -26.92 5.95 -8.59
C SER A 128 -25.91 6.76 -9.39
N LEU A 129 -25.65 6.38 -10.65
CA LEU A 129 -24.71 7.05 -11.54
C LEU A 129 -24.95 8.57 -11.67
N PRO A 130 -26.19 9.06 -11.82
CA PRO A 130 -26.43 10.49 -11.93
C PRO A 130 -26.33 11.22 -10.58
N LEU A 131 -26.31 10.48 -9.47
CA LEU A 131 -26.28 10.96 -8.09
C LEU A 131 -24.88 10.89 -7.45
N ARG A 132 -23.87 10.42 -8.19
CA ARG A 132 -22.49 10.22 -7.70
C ARG A 132 -21.91 11.51 -7.14
N ASN A 133 -21.33 11.41 -5.95
CA ASN A 133 -20.64 12.50 -5.26
C ASN A 133 -19.17 12.17 -4.92
N ALA A 134 -18.65 11.06 -5.46
CA ALA A 134 -17.25 10.67 -5.30
C ALA A 134 -16.62 10.17 -6.61
N ILE A 135 -15.32 10.43 -6.75
CA ILE A 135 -14.45 9.96 -7.84
C ILE A 135 -13.98 8.53 -7.50
N GLY A 136 -13.77 7.70 -8.52
CA GLY A 136 -13.31 6.31 -8.35
C GLY A 136 -14.47 5.32 -8.20
N ALA A 137 -14.22 4.23 -7.49
CA ALA A 137 -15.16 3.12 -7.30
C ALA A 137 -15.02 2.48 -5.91
N HIS A 138 -16.09 1.87 -5.42
CA HIS A 138 -16.04 0.99 -4.23
C HIS A 138 -15.24 -0.29 -4.55
N GLY A 139 -14.62 -0.90 -3.52
CA GLY A 139 -13.81 -2.11 -3.67
C GLY A 139 -12.30 -1.85 -3.68
N GLY A 140 -11.87 -0.58 -3.56
CA GLY A 140 -10.46 -0.17 -3.67
C GLY A 140 -9.77 -0.77 -4.90
N ALA A 141 -8.56 -1.30 -4.71
CA ALA A 141 -7.82 -1.99 -5.78
C ALA A 141 -8.56 -3.20 -6.40
N TYR A 142 -9.55 -3.79 -5.72
CA TYR A 142 -10.32 -4.92 -6.23
C TYR A 142 -11.44 -4.54 -7.20
N SER A 143 -11.72 -3.24 -7.38
CA SER A 143 -12.73 -2.77 -8.32
C SER A 143 -12.42 -3.21 -9.76
N ILE A 144 -11.14 -3.35 -10.11
CA ILE A 144 -10.69 -3.82 -11.43
C ILE A 144 -11.05 -5.30 -11.64
N TYR A 145 -10.80 -6.16 -10.65
CA TYR A 145 -11.22 -7.57 -10.71
C TYR A 145 -12.75 -7.70 -10.80
N ARG A 146 -13.49 -6.85 -10.07
CA ARG A 146 -14.95 -6.79 -10.22
C ARG A 146 -15.35 -6.42 -11.66
N ALA A 147 -14.68 -5.45 -12.27
CA ALA A 147 -14.96 -5.04 -13.65
C ALA A 147 -14.69 -6.19 -14.64
N LEU A 148 -13.61 -6.95 -14.44
CA LEU A 148 -13.32 -8.16 -15.23
C LEU A 148 -14.40 -9.23 -15.05
N ALA A 149 -14.84 -9.49 -13.82
CA ALA A 149 -15.92 -10.44 -13.55
C ALA A 149 -17.23 -10.04 -14.27
N VAL A 150 -17.55 -8.75 -14.33
CA VAL A 150 -18.69 -8.25 -15.12
C VAL A 150 -18.46 -8.45 -16.62
N ALA A 151 -17.29 -8.08 -17.14
CA ALA A 151 -16.95 -8.27 -18.55
C ALA A 151 -17.02 -9.75 -18.99
N MET A 152 -16.65 -10.67 -18.11
CA MET A 152 -16.71 -12.12 -18.33
C MET A 152 -18.10 -12.72 -18.16
N GLY A 153 -19.12 -11.94 -17.74
CA GLY A 153 -20.45 -12.48 -17.48
C GLY A 153 -20.60 -13.21 -16.13
N GLN A 154 -19.57 -13.18 -15.27
CA GLN A 154 -19.60 -13.83 -13.95
C GLN A 154 -20.35 -13.02 -12.90
N LEU A 155 -20.45 -11.71 -13.10
CA LEU A 155 -21.20 -10.80 -12.24
C LEU A 155 -22.14 -9.95 -13.10
N ASP A 156 -23.37 -9.76 -12.65
CA ASP A 156 -24.30 -8.83 -13.28
C ASP A 156 -23.78 -7.38 -13.15
N ALA A 157 -23.78 -6.62 -14.25
CA ALA A 157 -23.27 -5.24 -14.26
C ALA A 157 -23.99 -4.32 -13.26
N ASN A 158 -25.27 -4.58 -13.01
CA ASN A 158 -26.14 -3.87 -12.08
C ASN A 158 -26.28 -4.59 -10.73
N HIS A 159 -25.46 -5.61 -10.47
CA HIS A 159 -25.49 -6.32 -9.19
C HIS A 159 -25.29 -5.35 -8.02
N LYS A 160 -26.31 -5.29 -7.15
CA LYS A 160 -26.25 -4.66 -5.84
C LYS A 160 -25.97 -5.73 -4.78
N PRO A 161 -24.98 -5.52 -3.90
CA PRO A 161 -24.71 -6.46 -2.82
C PRO A 161 -25.91 -6.52 -1.87
N ASN A 162 -26.24 -7.72 -1.40
CA ASN A 162 -27.13 -7.88 -0.26
C ASN A 162 -26.33 -7.66 1.03
N LEU A 163 -26.70 -6.61 1.78
CA LEU A 163 -26.03 -6.20 3.02
C LEU A 163 -26.81 -6.58 4.29
N VAL A 164 -27.80 -7.48 4.18
CA VAL A 164 -28.52 -8.01 5.34
C VAL A 164 -27.56 -8.83 6.21
N ASN A 165 -27.59 -8.63 7.53
CA ASN A 165 -26.75 -9.32 8.52
C ASN A 165 -25.23 -9.08 8.33
N THR A 166 -24.84 -7.94 7.75
CA THR A 166 -23.44 -7.54 7.59
C THR A 166 -23.05 -6.37 8.50
N GLU A 167 -23.87 -6.08 9.52
CA GLU A 167 -23.59 -5.09 10.56
C GLU A 167 -22.31 -5.45 11.33
N PRO A 168 -21.55 -4.45 11.80
CA PRO A 168 -20.29 -4.71 12.48
C PRO A 168 -20.50 -5.42 13.82
N VAL A 169 -19.62 -6.38 14.14
CA VAL A 169 -19.68 -7.12 15.43
C VAL A 169 -19.35 -6.26 16.67
N PHE A 170 -18.84 -5.05 16.44
CA PHE A 170 -18.65 -4.02 17.46
C PHE A 170 -18.80 -2.64 16.81
N HIS A 171 -19.42 -1.70 17.50
CA HIS A 171 -19.56 -0.33 17.03
C HIS A 171 -18.40 0.51 17.53
N VAL A 172 -17.70 1.19 16.61
CA VAL A 172 -16.86 2.33 16.96
C VAL A 172 -17.78 3.55 17.06
N PRO A 173 -17.94 4.16 18.24
CA PRO A 173 -18.82 5.30 18.40
C PRO A 173 -18.22 6.55 17.74
N PRO A 174 -19.07 7.47 17.24
CA PRO A 174 -18.60 8.78 16.81
C PRO A 174 -17.82 9.49 17.92
N ASN A 175 -16.75 10.17 17.52
CA ASN A 175 -15.94 10.98 18.43
C ASN A 175 -15.58 12.31 17.76
N LYS A 176 -15.04 13.26 18.52
CA LYS A 176 -14.74 14.63 18.04
C LYS A 176 -13.90 14.65 16.76
N SER A 177 -12.98 13.70 16.58
CA SER A 177 -12.14 13.64 15.39
C SER A 177 -12.90 13.29 14.11
N TRP A 178 -14.06 12.64 14.20
CA TRP A 178 -14.90 12.34 13.03
C TRP A 178 -15.51 13.60 12.41
N PHE A 179 -15.67 14.64 13.22
CA PHE A 179 -16.36 15.87 12.87
C PHE A 179 -15.40 17.01 12.53
N ASP A 180 -14.10 16.80 12.74
CA ASP A 180 -13.07 17.69 12.23
C ASP A 180 -12.70 17.26 10.80
N PRO A 181 -13.07 18.04 9.76
CA PRO A 181 -12.83 17.69 8.37
C PRO A 181 -11.35 17.60 8.00
N MET A 182 -10.44 18.08 8.86
CA MET A 182 -9.00 18.06 8.64
C MET A 182 -8.30 16.97 9.46
N LYS A 183 -9.01 16.29 10.37
CA LYS A 183 -8.45 15.26 11.25
C LYS A 183 -8.43 13.89 10.57
N ILE A 184 -9.57 13.49 10.00
CA ILE A 184 -9.73 12.25 9.24
C ILE A 184 -9.99 12.62 7.78
N VAL A 185 -9.00 12.39 6.93
CA VAL A 185 -9.01 12.83 5.52
C VAL A 185 -8.79 11.67 4.53
N SER A 186 -8.45 10.48 5.01
CA SER A 186 -8.09 9.32 4.18
C SER A 186 -8.92 8.05 4.41
N MET A 187 -9.97 8.14 5.24
CA MET A 187 -10.97 7.10 5.44
C MET A 187 -12.35 7.70 5.70
N ASP A 188 -13.42 6.92 5.50
CA ASP A 188 -14.79 7.33 5.80
C ASP A 188 -15.14 7.07 7.26
N PRO A 189 -15.39 8.10 8.10
CA PRO A 189 -15.77 7.89 9.50
C PRO A 189 -17.05 7.05 9.68
N TRP A 190 -17.98 7.14 8.73
CA TRP A 190 -19.27 6.41 8.75
C TRP A 190 -19.21 5.07 8.00
N GLY A 191 -18.04 4.67 7.50
CA GLY A 191 -17.87 3.58 6.54
C GLY A 191 -18.33 2.20 7.02
N HIS A 192 -18.39 1.96 8.34
CA HIS A 192 -18.88 0.72 8.96
C HIS A 192 -20.36 0.75 9.34
N LEU A 193 -21.00 1.93 9.26
CA LEU A 193 -22.39 2.15 9.69
C LEU A 193 -23.31 2.42 8.50
N VAL A 194 -22.93 2.09 7.27
CA VAL A 194 -23.70 2.45 6.06
C VAL A 194 -25.16 1.97 6.14
N GLN A 195 -25.39 0.75 6.62
CA GLN A 195 -26.75 0.20 6.74
C GLN A 195 -27.58 0.91 7.81
N GLU A 196 -26.97 1.30 8.92
CA GLU A 196 -27.62 1.99 10.04
C GLU A 196 -27.87 3.47 9.71
N ALA A 197 -26.84 4.16 9.22
CA ALA A 197 -26.85 5.58 8.91
C ALA A 197 -27.64 5.93 7.63
N PHE A 198 -27.65 5.04 6.64
CA PHE A 198 -28.22 5.29 5.31
C PHE A 198 -29.19 4.20 4.84
N GLY A 199 -29.80 3.46 5.77
CA GLY A 199 -30.73 2.37 5.49
C GLY A 199 -31.90 2.79 4.59
N ASP A 200 -32.44 3.99 4.77
CA ASP A 200 -33.54 4.48 3.94
C ASP A 200 -33.10 4.76 2.49
N LYS A 201 -31.86 5.23 2.31
CA LYS A 201 -31.27 5.43 0.97
C LYS A 201 -31.00 4.12 0.25
N LEU A 202 -30.61 3.07 0.98
CA LEU A 202 -30.52 1.72 0.45
C LEU A 202 -31.89 1.22 -0.03
N LYS A 203 -32.97 1.44 0.75
CA LYS A 203 -34.35 1.08 0.37
C LYS A 203 -34.87 1.87 -0.84
N GLU A 204 -34.49 3.16 -0.96
CA GLU A 204 -34.75 3.99 -2.14
C GLU A 204 -34.00 3.50 -3.40
N GLY A 205 -33.11 2.52 -3.25
CA GLY A 205 -32.40 1.88 -4.36
C GLY A 205 -31.02 2.47 -4.66
N LEU A 206 -30.45 3.30 -3.78
CA LEU A 206 -29.06 3.73 -3.96
C LEU A 206 -28.10 2.56 -3.69
N ASP A 207 -27.11 2.38 -4.57
CA ASP A 207 -26.01 1.43 -4.36
C ASP A 207 -24.93 2.10 -3.49
N LEU A 208 -25.13 2.01 -2.17
CA LEU A 208 -24.17 2.42 -1.15
C LEU A 208 -23.43 1.19 -0.64
N ARG A 209 -22.12 1.29 -0.44
CA ARG A 209 -21.31 0.15 0.02
C ARG A 209 -20.44 0.56 1.21
N PRO A 210 -20.38 -0.27 2.27
CA PRO A 210 -19.44 -0.07 3.38
C PRO A 210 -18.01 0.01 2.86
N THR A 211 -17.26 0.95 3.40
CA THR A 211 -15.80 1.05 3.18
C THR A 211 -15.04 0.52 4.39
N ILE A 212 -15.73 0.20 5.48
CA ILE A 212 -15.18 -0.42 6.68
C ILE A 212 -16.04 -1.62 7.06
N ALA A 213 -15.42 -2.75 7.40
CA ALA A 213 -16.11 -3.93 7.91
C ALA A 213 -15.38 -4.46 9.14
N LEU A 214 -16.12 -4.88 10.16
CA LEU A 214 -15.60 -5.31 11.46
C LEU A 214 -16.14 -6.70 11.82
N THR A 215 -15.25 -7.62 12.21
CA THR A 215 -15.61 -9.00 12.56
C THR A 215 -14.73 -9.57 13.67
N LYS A 216 -15.10 -10.72 14.24
CA LYS A 216 -14.29 -11.48 15.20
C LYS A 216 -13.69 -12.69 14.49
N ALA A 217 -12.48 -13.05 14.88
CA ALA A 217 -11.79 -14.21 14.34
C ALA A 217 -10.87 -14.83 15.39
N HIS A 218 -10.41 -16.04 15.11
CA HIS A 218 -9.23 -16.59 15.76
C HIS A 218 -8.04 -16.35 14.82
N MET A 219 -6.90 -15.98 15.40
CA MET A 219 -5.62 -15.86 14.69
C MET A 219 -4.67 -16.92 15.23
N GLN A 220 -3.93 -17.58 14.34
CA GLN A 220 -2.92 -18.55 14.72
C GLN A 220 -1.63 -18.25 13.95
N LEU A 221 -0.52 -18.17 14.67
CA LEU A 221 0.82 -17.89 14.15
C LEU A 221 1.80 -18.86 14.81
N ALA A 222 2.74 -19.40 14.03
CA ALA A 222 3.69 -20.39 14.52
C ALA A 222 4.55 -19.83 15.67
N GLU A 223 4.94 -18.56 15.60
CA GLU A 223 5.74 -17.90 16.63
C GLU A 223 4.98 -17.74 17.94
N ILE A 224 3.67 -17.47 17.87
CA ILE A 224 2.82 -17.38 19.06
C ILE A 224 2.65 -18.77 19.69
N GLU A 225 2.48 -19.81 18.88
CA GLU A 225 2.47 -21.19 19.37
C GLU A 225 3.79 -21.56 20.07
N SER A 226 4.94 -21.17 19.50
CA SER A 226 6.25 -21.38 20.12
C SER A 226 6.39 -20.64 21.46
N MET A 227 5.97 -19.38 21.52
CA MET A 227 5.98 -18.60 22.77
C MET A 227 5.06 -19.18 23.86
N VAL A 228 3.97 -19.84 23.46
CA VAL A 228 3.12 -20.58 24.41
C VAL A 228 3.80 -21.86 24.89
N LYS A 229 4.52 -22.57 24.02
CA LYS A 229 5.24 -23.80 24.37
C LYS A 229 6.43 -23.54 25.30
N ASP A 230 7.18 -22.47 25.09
CA ASP A 230 8.32 -22.10 25.93
C ASP A 230 7.93 -21.32 27.21
N GLY A 231 6.66 -20.93 27.33
CA GLY A 231 6.12 -20.23 28.50
C GLY A 231 6.27 -18.71 28.47
N SER A 232 6.84 -18.13 27.40
CA SER A 232 6.95 -16.68 27.19
C SER A 232 5.62 -15.97 27.00
N LEU A 233 4.57 -16.73 26.66
CA LEU A 233 3.19 -16.25 26.56
C LEU A 233 2.24 -17.22 27.28
N LYS A 234 1.41 -16.70 28.19
CA LYS A 234 0.54 -17.52 29.03
C LYS A 234 -0.80 -17.78 28.36
N ILE A 235 -1.37 -18.96 28.57
CA ILE A 235 -2.74 -19.27 28.18
C ILE A 235 -3.68 -18.73 29.27
N ASP A 236 -4.64 -17.89 28.89
CA ASP A 236 -5.62 -17.30 29.80
C ASP A 236 -7.08 -17.66 29.46
N GLY A 237 -7.29 -18.39 28.36
CA GLY A 237 -8.61 -18.80 27.86
C GLY A 237 -9.46 -17.65 27.32
N LYS A 238 -8.92 -16.43 27.24
CA LYS A 238 -9.63 -15.20 26.86
C LYS A 238 -8.98 -14.53 25.66
N ILE A 239 -7.69 -14.23 25.74
CA ILE A 239 -6.87 -13.66 24.68
C ILE A 239 -6.09 -14.76 23.99
N VAL A 240 -5.42 -15.62 24.78
CA VAL A 240 -4.71 -16.81 24.31
C VAL A 240 -5.52 -18.03 24.74
N LEU A 241 -6.13 -18.69 23.78
CA LEU A 241 -7.19 -19.67 24.02
C LEU A 241 -6.66 -21.05 24.42
N ASP A 242 -5.57 -21.48 23.79
CA ASP A 242 -5.12 -22.87 23.90
C ASP A 242 -3.60 -23.04 23.71
N LYS A 243 -3.15 -24.30 23.82
CA LYS A 243 -1.74 -24.70 23.63
C LYS A 243 -1.24 -24.54 22.19
N LYS A 244 -2.13 -24.30 21.23
CA LYS A 244 -1.79 -24.01 19.84
C LYS A 244 -1.54 -22.52 19.60
N GLY A 245 -1.64 -21.71 20.65
CA GLY A 245 -1.47 -20.26 20.56
C GLY A 245 -2.58 -19.57 19.77
N GLN A 246 -3.80 -20.14 19.73
CA GLN A 246 -4.92 -19.45 19.11
C GLN A 246 -5.25 -18.16 19.86
N LEU A 247 -5.27 -17.05 19.14
CA LEU A 247 -5.56 -15.72 19.66
C LEU A 247 -6.99 -15.32 19.34
N MET A 248 -7.71 -14.84 20.35
CA MET A 248 -8.98 -14.14 20.15
C MET A 248 -8.71 -12.73 19.64
N VAL A 249 -9.24 -12.41 18.46
CA VAL A 249 -9.00 -11.11 17.82
C VAL A 249 -10.28 -10.53 17.25
N THR A 250 -10.47 -9.23 17.47
CA THR A 250 -11.42 -8.45 16.69
C THR A 250 -10.65 -7.83 15.54
N LYS A 251 -11.09 -8.04 14.30
CA LYS A 251 -10.42 -7.53 13.11
C LYS A 251 -11.32 -6.61 12.30
N GLY A 252 -10.71 -5.70 11.56
CA GLY A 252 -11.42 -4.83 10.64
C GLY A 252 -10.66 -4.64 9.33
N ALA A 253 -11.39 -4.41 8.26
CA ALA A 253 -10.86 -4.02 6.96
C ALA A 253 -11.34 -2.61 6.64
N VAL A 254 -10.46 -1.77 6.10
CA VAL A 254 -10.74 -0.37 5.76
C VAL A 254 -10.26 -0.09 4.35
N GLU A 255 -11.18 0.33 3.48
CA GLU A 255 -10.89 0.88 2.17
C GLU A 255 -10.54 2.37 2.27
N PRO A 256 -9.59 2.86 1.46
CA PRO A 256 -9.19 4.26 1.48
C PRO A 256 -10.29 5.14 0.88
N VAL A 257 -10.60 6.25 1.57
CA VAL A 257 -11.55 7.27 1.13
C VAL A 257 -10.94 8.63 1.39
N TRP A 258 -10.59 9.34 0.33
CA TRP A 258 -9.83 10.59 0.42
C TRP A 258 -10.74 11.79 0.29
N TYR A 259 -10.72 12.66 1.30
CA TYR A 259 -11.24 14.02 1.20
C TYR A 259 -10.15 14.93 0.62
N LEU A 260 -10.26 15.26 -0.66
CA LEU A 260 -9.21 15.91 -1.45
C LEU A 260 -8.70 17.25 -0.85
N PRO A 261 -9.57 18.15 -0.34
CA PRO A 261 -9.09 19.37 0.32
C PRO A 261 -8.22 19.09 1.55
N GLY A 262 -8.62 18.10 2.35
CA GLY A 262 -7.87 17.67 3.53
C GLY A 262 -6.53 17.02 3.18
N ILE A 263 -6.52 16.16 2.16
CA ILE A 263 -5.30 15.54 1.63
C ILE A 263 -4.32 16.60 1.09
N ALA A 264 -4.81 17.55 0.30
CA ALA A 264 -3.99 18.64 -0.25
C ALA A 264 -3.30 19.43 0.88
N LYS A 265 -4.09 19.85 1.88
CA LYS A 265 -3.59 20.54 3.07
C LYS A 265 -2.56 19.70 3.84
N ARG A 266 -2.82 18.40 4.02
CA ARG A 266 -1.92 17.47 4.74
C ARG A 266 -0.56 17.33 4.04
N PHE A 267 -0.52 17.43 2.72
CA PHE A 267 0.71 17.38 1.92
C PHE A 267 1.31 18.75 1.60
N GLY A 268 0.71 19.84 2.09
CA GLY A 268 1.23 21.19 1.85
C GLY A 268 1.15 21.63 0.37
N VAL A 269 0.22 21.07 -0.39
CA VAL A 269 -0.04 21.42 -1.79
C VAL A 269 -1.45 21.98 -1.93
N ASP A 270 -1.71 22.76 -2.99
CA ASP A 270 -3.06 23.16 -3.31
C ASP A 270 -3.86 22.01 -3.96
N GLU A 271 -5.19 22.07 -3.85
CA GLU A 271 -6.07 21.01 -4.34
C GLU A 271 -5.98 20.81 -5.86
N ILE A 272 -5.72 21.87 -6.64
CA ILE A 272 -5.65 21.80 -8.10
C ILE A 272 -4.39 21.06 -8.52
N SER A 273 -3.24 21.41 -7.93
CA SER A 273 -1.98 20.72 -8.16
C SER A 273 -2.05 19.25 -7.75
N LEU A 274 -2.66 18.95 -6.59
CA LEU A 274 -2.88 17.56 -6.15
C LEU A 274 -3.70 16.78 -7.19
N ARG A 275 -4.84 17.31 -7.61
CA ARG A 275 -5.73 16.67 -8.59
C ARG A 275 -5.04 16.46 -9.92
N ARG A 276 -4.25 17.44 -10.37
CA ARG A 276 -3.49 17.37 -11.61
C ARG A 276 -2.44 16.26 -11.54
N ALA A 277 -1.64 16.22 -10.47
CA ALA A 277 -0.65 15.16 -10.27
C ALA A 277 -1.33 13.78 -10.24
N LEU A 278 -2.40 13.62 -9.47
CA LEU A 278 -3.18 12.38 -9.42
C LEU A 278 -3.73 11.97 -10.79
N PHE A 279 -4.10 12.91 -11.65
CA PHE A 279 -4.58 12.61 -13.00
C PHE A 279 -3.44 12.27 -13.96
N GLU A 280 -2.42 13.13 -14.07
CA GLU A 280 -1.32 12.99 -15.03
C GLU A 280 -0.45 11.77 -14.69
N ASP A 281 -0.07 11.60 -13.41
CA ASP A 281 0.84 10.52 -12.99
C ASP A 281 0.15 9.16 -12.83
N THR A 282 -1.17 9.10 -12.97
CA THR A 282 -1.92 7.83 -13.12
C THR A 282 -2.27 7.51 -14.57
N GLY A 283 -1.67 8.21 -15.54
CA GLY A 283 -1.93 7.98 -16.96
C GLY A 283 -3.35 8.40 -17.39
N GLY A 284 -3.95 9.36 -16.69
CA GLY A 284 -5.26 9.92 -17.02
C GLY A 284 -6.46 9.07 -16.60
N MET A 285 -6.30 8.12 -15.67
CA MET A 285 -7.35 7.16 -15.28
C MET A 285 -8.65 7.81 -14.76
N TYR A 286 -8.57 8.98 -14.14
CA TYR A 286 -9.71 9.64 -13.50
C TYR A 286 -9.89 11.08 -14.00
N PRO A 287 -10.48 11.28 -15.19
CA PRO A 287 -10.69 12.61 -15.75
C PRO A 287 -11.55 13.53 -14.86
N GLU A 288 -12.41 12.98 -13.99
CA GLU A 288 -13.18 13.73 -13.00
C GLU A 288 -12.29 14.53 -12.03
N LEU A 289 -11.03 14.13 -11.80
CA LEU A 289 -10.09 14.91 -10.99
C LEU A 289 -9.90 16.33 -11.54
N ILE A 290 -9.91 16.47 -12.86
CA ILE A 290 -9.72 17.76 -13.57
C ILE A 290 -11.07 18.44 -13.82
N THR A 291 -12.07 17.67 -14.23
CA THR A 291 -13.30 18.19 -14.82
C THR A 291 -14.43 18.39 -13.80
N ARG A 292 -14.36 17.72 -12.64
CA ARG A 292 -15.39 17.75 -11.58
C ARG A 292 -14.83 18.32 -10.27
N GLY A 293 -14.60 19.63 -10.25
CA GLY A 293 -14.15 20.35 -9.05
C GLY A 293 -15.16 20.33 -7.90
N ASP A 294 -16.43 20.03 -8.18
CA ASP A 294 -17.51 19.83 -7.22
C ASP A 294 -17.38 18.52 -6.42
N LEU A 295 -16.75 17.49 -6.99
CA LEU A 295 -16.53 16.21 -6.32
C LEU A 295 -15.31 16.28 -5.40
N LYS A 296 -15.52 16.37 -4.09
CA LYS A 296 -14.44 16.53 -3.10
C LYS A 296 -13.90 15.22 -2.52
N VAL A 297 -14.53 14.09 -2.83
CA VAL A 297 -14.12 12.76 -2.35
C VAL A 297 -13.61 11.89 -3.48
N PHE A 298 -12.53 11.15 -3.21
CA PHE A 298 -11.90 10.21 -4.12
C PHE A 298 -11.70 8.86 -3.43
N LEU A 299 -12.09 7.78 -4.10
CA LEU A 299 -11.81 6.40 -3.69
C LEU A 299 -10.65 5.89 -4.54
N PRO A 300 -9.39 6.08 -4.10
CA PRO A 300 -8.23 5.64 -4.86
C PRO A 300 -8.16 4.11 -4.93
N PRO A 301 -7.75 3.52 -6.06
CA PRO A 301 -7.64 2.07 -6.25
C PRO A 301 -6.34 1.52 -5.62
N ILE A 302 -6.03 1.92 -4.39
CA ILE A 302 -4.81 1.52 -3.68
C ILE A 302 -5.12 0.48 -2.60
N GLY A 303 -4.07 -0.09 -2.02
CA GLY A 303 -4.19 -0.96 -0.85
C GLY A 303 -4.81 -0.20 0.34
N GLY A 304 -5.81 -0.82 0.97
CA GLY A 304 -6.39 -0.34 2.21
C GLY A 304 -5.54 -0.67 3.44
N LEU A 305 -6.21 -0.82 4.58
CA LEU A 305 -5.57 -1.29 5.81
C LEU A 305 -6.43 -2.35 6.51
N SER A 306 -5.80 -3.09 7.42
CA SER A 306 -6.49 -3.98 8.35
C SER A 306 -6.14 -3.61 9.78
N ILE A 307 -7.12 -3.73 10.67
CA ILE A 307 -6.94 -3.54 12.11
C ILE A 307 -7.09 -4.88 12.82
N TYR A 308 -6.29 -5.11 13.84
CA TYR A 308 -6.38 -6.27 14.73
C TYR A 308 -6.31 -5.80 16.17
N ILE A 309 -7.35 -6.12 16.93
CA ILE A 309 -7.57 -5.68 18.30
C ILE A 309 -7.53 -6.90 19.20
N PHE A 310 -6.62 -6.87 20.17
CA PHE A 310 -6.47 -7.89 21.20
C PHE A 310 -7.04 -7.35 22.51
N GLY A 311 -8.00 -8.08 23.09
CA GLY A 311 -8.78 -7.61 24.24
C GLY A 311 -10.07 -6.88 23.83
N PRO A 312 -10.76 -6.25 24.79
CA PRO A 312 -12.04 -5.58 24.54
C PRO A 312 -11.88 -4.35 23.64
N PRO A 313 -12.54 -4.26 22.46
CA PRO A 313 -12.43 -3.10 21.57
C PRO A 313 -12.85 -1.77 22.22
N ALA A 314 -13.79 -1.83 23.17
CA ALA A 314 -14.22 -0.66 23.93
C ALA A 314 -13.10 0.01 24.74
N TYR A 315 -12.00 -0.69 25.02
CA TYR A 315 -10.87 -0.13 25.78
C TYR A 315 -9.92 0.70 24.91
N ILE A 316 -10.04 0.67 23.57
CA ILE A 316 -9.11 1.38 22.67
C ILE A 316 -9.12 2.89 22.89
N SER A 317 -10.30 3.47 23.09
CA SER A 317 -10.48 4.91 23.31
C SER A 317 -10.54 5.30 24.78
N ASP A 318 -10.46 4.33 25.71
CA ASP A 318 -10.53 4.58 27.14
C ASP A 318 -9.14 5.01 27.67
N PRO A 319 -8.96 6.27 28.09
CA PRO A 319 -7.66 6.77 28.54
C PRO A 319 -7.17 6.13 29.85
N THR A 320 -8.06 5.46 30.61
CA THR A 320 -7.72 4.74 31.85
C THR A 320 -7.14 3.36 31.60
N LYS A 321 -7.28 2.83 30.38
CA LYS A 321 -6.71 1.55 29.96
C LYS A 321 -5.36 1.78 29.31
N LYS A 322 -4.45 0.81 29.50
CA LYS A 322 -3.17 0.81 28.81
C LYS A 322 -3.34 0.32 27.38
N LEU A 323 -2.81 1.08 26.43
CA LEU A 323 -2.85 0.79 25.01
C LEU A 323 -1.44 0.55 24.45
N THR A 324 -1.22 -0.65 23.92
CA THR A 324 -0.04 -0.99 23.12
C THR A 324 -0.40 -0.99 21.64
N VAL A 325 0.37 -0.26 20.83
CA VAL A 325 0.12 -0.11 19.39
C VAL A 325 1.33 -0.48 18.56
N ARG A 326 1.10 -1.22 17.47
CA ARG A 326 2.04 -1.32 16.35
C ARG A 326 1.34 -0.90 15.06
N VAL A 327 1.88 0.12 14.41
CA VAL A 327 1.52 0.43 13.03
C VAL A 327 2.55 -0.17 12.08
N HIS A 328 2.10 -1.07 11.22
CA HIS A 328 2.91 -1.87 10.32
C HIS A 328 2.63 -1.49 8.87
N ASP A 329 3.69 -1.39 8.06
CA ASP A 329 3.56 -1.27 6.60
C ASP A 329 3.88 -2.64 6.01
N GLU A 330 3.04 -3.11 5.11
CA GLU A 330 3.14 -4.40 4.43
C GLU A 330 4.53 -4.66 3.83
N CYS A 331 5.02 -5.87 4.05
CA CYS A 331 6.18 -6.44 3.40
C CYS A 331 5.92 -7.92 3.13
N ASN A 332 5.22 -8.23 2.04
CA ASN A 332 4.76 -9.57 1.68
C ASN A 332 5.87 -10.64 1.79
N GLY A 333 7.03 -10.37 1.19
CA GLY A 333 8.18 -11.30 1.22
C GLY A 333 8.65 -11.67 2.64
N SER A 334 8.57 -10.77 3.61
CA SER A 334 8.94 -11.06 5.00
C SER A 334 7.74 -11.54 5.81
N ASP A 335 6.65 -10.77 5.78
CA ASP A 335 5.45 -10.99 6.60
C ASP A 335 4.78 -12.34 6.28
N VAL A 336 4.79 -12.80 5.02
CA VAL A 336 4.17 -14.07 4.61
C VAL A 336 5.21 -15.18 4.45
N PHE A 337 6.33 -14.90 3.78
CA PHE A 337 7.30 -15.92 3.36
C PHE A 337 8.57 -15.99 4.22
N GLY A 338 8.69 -15.14 5.25
CA GLY A 338 9.79 -15.24 6.21
C GLY A 338 11.17 -14.84 5.65
N SER A 339 11.22 -13.98 4.62
CA SER A 339 12.49 -13.45 4.10
C SER A 339 13.32 -12.80 5.22
N ASP A 340 14.60 -13.14 5.24
CA ASP A 340 15.64 -12.70 6.19
C ASP A 340 16.34 -11.39 5.78
N ILE A 341 16.01 -10.84 4.61
CA ILE A 341 16.62 -9.62 4.05
C ILE A 341 16.17 -8.36 4.79
N CYS A 342 15.04 -8.41 5.50
CA CYS A 342 14.49 -7.27 6.22
C CYS A 342 13.87 -7.65 7.56
N THR A 343 13.62 -6.62 8.37
CA THR A 343 13.13 -6.77 9.75
C THR A 343 11.61 -6.80 9.89
N CYS A 344 10.85 -6.75 8.80
CA CYS A 344 9.40 -6.53 8.85
C CYS A 344 8.66 -7.59 9.68
N ARG A 345 8.84 -8.89 9.40
CA ARG A 345 8.19 -9.97 10.16
C ARG A 345 8.59 -9.99 11.63
N PRO A 346 9.88 -9.94 12.02
CA PRO A 346 10.28 -9.85 13.43
C PRO A 346 9.53 -8.75 14.20
N TYR A 347 9.42 -7.55 13.63
CA TYR A 347 8.66 -6.47 14.27
C TYR A 347 7.15 -6.73 14.33
N LEU A 348 6.57 -7.34 13.29
CA LEU A 348 5.15 -7.67 13.28
C LEU A 348 4.83 -8.68 14.39
N ILE A 349 5.62 -9.75 14.49
CA ILE A 349 5.47 -10.79 15.51
C ILE A 349 5.70 -10.22 16.91
N TYR A 350 6.75 -9.41 17.10
CA TYR A 350 7.02 -8.75 18.37
C TYR A 350 5.87 -7.80 18.76
N GLY A 351 5.38 -7.00 17.82
CA GLY A 351 4.24 -6.12 18.03
C GLY A 351 2.96 -6.88 18.42
N ILE A 352 2.68 -8.01 17.76
CA ILE A 352 1.55 -8.88 18.11
C ILE A 352 1.72 -9.45 19.52
N ALA A 353 2.89 -9.99 19.87
CA ALA A 353 3.15 -10.54 21.19
C ALA A 353 2.97 -9.49 22.30
N GLU A 354 3.49 -8.27 22.12
CA GLU A 354 3.34 -7.18 23.08
C GLU A 354 1.88 -6.68 23.17
N CYS A 355 1.15 -6.64 22.06
CA CYS A 355 -0.28 -6.32 22.05
C CYS A 355 -1.09 -7.37 22.80
N VAL A 356 -0.76 -8.66 22.62
CA VAL A 356 -1.39 -9.75 23.37
C VAL A 356 -1.11 -9.60 24.86
N ARG A 357 0.17 -9.47 25.26
CA ARG A 357 0.55 -9.28 26.68
C ARG A 357 -0.20 -8.11 27.31
N GLN A 358 -0.26 -6.97 26.62
CA GLN A 358 -1.00 -5.81 27.12
C GLN A 358 -2.48 -6.11 27.37
N ALA A 359 -3.11 -6.90 26.49
CA ALA A 359 -4.50 -7.32 26.66
C ALA A 359 -4.67 -8.29 27.84
N GLN A 360 -3.72 -9.21 28.06
CA GLN A 360 -3.76 -10.14 29.21
C GLN A 360 -3.62 -9.41 30.55
N GLU A 361 -2.88 -8.31 30.57
CA GLU A 361 -2.71 -7.42 31.74
C GLU A 361 -3.92 -6.51 32.02
N GLY A 362 -5.02 -6.66 31.26
CA GLY A 362 -6.24 -5.87 31.43
C GLY A 362 -6.28 -4.56 30.66
N GLY A 363 -5.30 -4.34 29.78
CA GLY A 363 -5.30 -3.27 28.77
C GLY A 363 -5.88 -3.73 27.43
N VAL A 364 -5.36 -3.16 26.34
CA VAL A 364 -5.74 -3.49 24.97
C VAL A 364 -4.54 -3.37 24.03
N GLY A 365 -4.48 -4.26 23.05
CA GLY A 365 -3.47 -4.27 22.00
C GLY A 365 -4.06 -3.94 20.65
N LEU A 366 -3.35 -3.16 19.83
CA LEU A 366 -3.78 -2.76 18.49
C LEU A 366 -2.65 -2.93 17.47
N ILE A 367 -2.92 -3.68 16.42
CA ILE A 367 -2.11 -3.71 15.20
C ILE A 367 -2.88 -3.01 14.10
N VAL A 368 -2.25 -2.04 13.45
CA VAL A 368 -2.76 -1.47 12.20
C VAL A 368 -1.80 -1.87 11.08
N TYR A 369 -2.30 -2.65 10.12
CA TYR A 369 -1.52 -3.18 9.00
C TYR A 369 -1.90 -2.44 7.72
N PHE A 370 -1.04 -1.55 7.24
CA PHE A 370 -1.21 -0.80 6.00
C PHE A 370 -0.67 -1.57 4.80
N ARG A 371 -1.45 -1.67 3.73
CA ARG A 371 -1.03 -2.33 2.49
C ARG A 371 -0.21 -1.39 1.60
N LYS A 372 1.00 -1.04 2.09
CA LYS A 372 1.96 -0.11 1.48
C LYS A 372 3.29 -0.81 1.18
N GLU A 373 3.25 -1.84 0.33
CA GLU A 373 4.44 -2.62 -0.04
C GLU A 373 5.58 -1.76 -0.59
N GLY A 374 6.82 -2.12 -0.23
CA GLY A 374 8.02 -1.52 -0.81
C GLY A 374 8.13 -0.02 -0.56
N ARG A 375 7.67 0.50 0.59
CA ARG A 375 7.56 1.95 0.85
C ARG A 375 6.65 2.69 -0.14
N ALA A 376 5.56 2.04 -0.53
CA ALA A 376 4.64 2.50 -1.57
C ALA A 376 5.27 2.59 -2.98
N LEU A 377 6.41 1.92 -3.23
CA LEU A 377 7.01 1.77 -4.56
C LEU A 377 6.61 0.46 -5.26
N GLY A 378 5.96 -0.45 -4.53
CA GLY A 378 5.63 -1.79 -5.01
C GLY A 378 6.80 -2.78 -4.96
N GLU A 379 6.46 -4.04 -5.18
CA GLU A 379 7.38 -5.19 -5.00
C GLU A 379 8.45 -5.26 -6.10
N VAL A 380 8.11 -4.92 -7.35
CA VAL A 380 9.06 -4.91 -8.47
C VAL A 380 10.21 -3.95 -8.19
N THR A 381 9.91 -2.69 -7.86
CA THR A 381 10.92 -1.66 -7.54
C THR A 381 11.78 -2.09 -6.35
N LYS A 382 11.16 -2.66 -5.31
CA LYS A 382 11.87 -3.20 -4.15
C LYS A 382 12.91 -4.26 -4.55
N TYR A 383 12.54 -5.20 -5.43
CA TYR A 383 13.48 -6.24 -5.89
C TYR A 383 14.58 -5.67 -6.79
N LEU A 384 14.28 -4.68 -7.64
CA LEU A 384 15.30 -3.95 -8.39
C LEU A 384 16.30 -3.27 -7.45
N VAL A 385 15.83 -2.64 -6.36
CA VAL A 385 16.70 -2.03 -5.33
C VAL A 385 17.55 -3.10 -4.63
N TYR A 386 16.98 -4.25 -4.27
CA TYR A 386 17.75 -5.35 -3.67
C TYR A 386 18.85 -5.85 -4.62
N ASN A 387 18.53 -6.07 -5.88
CA ASN A 387 19.50 -6.48 -6.90
C ASN A 387 20.60 -5.42 -7.08
N ALA A 388 20.23 -4.13 -7.13
CA ALA A 388 21.16 -3.02 -7.25
C ALA A 388 22.09 -2.89 -6.03
N ARG A 389 21.59 -3.20 -4.83
CA ARG A 389 22.38 -3.24 -3.59
C ARG A 389 23.38 -4.38 -3.60
N LYS A 390 22.94 -5.61 -3.91
CA LYS A 390 23.81 -6.79 -3.94
C LYS A 390 24.89 -6.72 -5.02
N ARG A 391 24.61 -6.07 -6.15
CA ARG A 391 25.57 -5.85 -7.25
C ARG A 391 26.41 -4.58 -7.10
N ALA A 392 26.26 -3.83 -6.02
CA ALA A 392 27.06 -2.64 -5.78
C ALA A 392 28.53 -3.03 -5.58
N GLU A 393 29.45 -2.27 -6.18
CA GLU A 393 30.87 -2.37 -5.88
C GLU A 393 31.09 -2.15 -4.38
N GLY A 394 31.83 -3.05 -3.73
CA GLY A 394 31.99 -3.06 -2.27
C GLY A 394 30.90 -3.82 -1.49
N GLY A 395 29.83 -4.28 -2.16
CA GLY A 395 28.76 -5.10 -1.61
C GLY A 395 27.57 -4.30 -1.04
N ASP A 396 26.64 -5.02 -0.41
CA ASP A 396 25.45 -4.44 0.23
C ASP A 396 25.83 -3.81 1.58
N THR A 397 26.19 -2.53 1.56
CA THR A 397 26.62 -1.76 2.75
C THR A 397 25.53 -0.84 3.27
N ALA A 398 25.54 -0.57 4.59
CA ALA A 398 24.57 0.34 5.21
C ALA A 398 24.69 1.78 4.67
N ALA A 399 25.91 2.21 4.32
CA ALA A 399 26.16 3.54 3.75
C ALA A 399 25.43 3.79 2.41
N ASN A 400 25.36 2.77 1.56
CA ASN A 400 24.76 2.88 0.22
C ASN A 400 23.26 2.57 0.18
N TYR A 401 22.67 2.17 1.31
CA TYR A 401 21.30 1.66 1.39
C TYR A 401 20.26 2.62 0.79
N PHE A 402 20.28 3.90 1.22
CA PHE A 402 19.34 4.89 0.72
C PHE A 402 19.70 5.42 -0.66
N LEU A 403 21.00 5.54 -0.98
CA LEU A 403 21.48 5.98 -2.28
C LEU A 403 20.99 5.05 -3.40
N ARG A 404 21.04 3.72 -3.18
CA ARG A 404 20.53 2.76 -4.16
C ARG A 404 19.03 2.84 -4.35
N THR A 405 18.29 3.13 -3.28
CA THR A 405 16.84 3.37 -3.37
C THR A 405 16.57 4.62 -4.20
N GLU A 406 17.25 5.73 -3.92
CA GLU A 406 17.12 6.99 -4.64
C GLU A 406 17.51 6.86 -6.12
N ASN A 407 18.58 6.14 -6.44
CA ASN A 407 19.00 5.91 -7.83
C ASN A 407 17.96 5.13 -8.66
N VAL A 408 17.19 4.23 -8.05
CA VAL A 408 16.20 3.39 -8.74
C VAL A 408 14.82 4.03 -8.72
N ALA A 409 14.41 4.61 -7.60
CA ALA A 409 13.06 5.11 -7.36
C ALA A 409 12.94 6.64 -7.46
N GLY A 410 14.03 7.36 -7.62
CA GLY A 410 14.08 8.84 -7.61
C GLY A 410 13.92 9.46 -6.23
N VAL A 411 13.53 8.69 -5.21
CA VAL A 411 13.32 9.13 -3.83
C VAL A 411 13.65 8.02 -2.83
N LYS A 412 13.97 8.38 -1.59
CA LYS A 412 14.34 7.43 -0.52
C LYS A 412 13.14 6.71 0.11
N ASP A 413 11.97 7.36 0.11
CA ASP A 413 10.74 6.88 0.71
C ASP A 413 9.52 7.61 0.10
N MET A 414 8.56 6.88 -0.47
CA MET A 414 7.28 7.43 -0.96
C MET A 414 6.14 7.28 0.04
N ARG A 415 6.39 6.75 1.24
CA ARG A 415 5.32 6.54 2.21
C ARG A 415 4.80 7.85 2.74
N PHE A 416 3.55 8.09 2.43
CA PHE A 416 2.75 9.10 3.09
C PHE A 416 2.33 8.61 4.48
N GLN A 417 3.20 8.81 5.49
CA GLN A 417 2.82 8.55 6.88
C GLN A 417 1.89 9.61 7.45
N ALA A 418 1.75 10.75 6.77
CA ALA A 418 0.86 11.82 7.18
C ALA A 418 -0.62 11.40 7.26
N THR A 419 -1.06 10.35 6.55
CA THR A 419 -2.42 9.80 6.63
C THR A 419 -2.57 8.66 7.65
N MET A 420 -1.46 8.14 8.18
CA MET A 420 -1.45 7.06 9.17
C MET A 420 -2.33 7.33 10.39
N PRO A 421 -2.34 8.54 10.99
CA PRO A 421 -3.07 8.77 12.23
C PRO A 421 -4.59 8.73 12.08
N ASP A 422 -5.12 8.83 10.86
CA ASP A 422 -6.56 8.95 10.61
C ASP A 422 -7.35 7.76 11.20
N VAL A 423 -6.84 6.54 11.11
CA VAL A 423 -7.46 5.35 11.72
C VAL A 423 -7.36 5.35 13.24
N LEU A 424 -6.31 5.94 13.82
CA LEU A 424 -6.18 6.09 15.26
C LEU A 424 -7.18 7.12 15.79
N HIS A 425 -7.34 8.23 15.07
CA HIS A 425 -8.37 9.24 15.34
C HIS A 425 -9.78 8.69 15.16
N TRP A 426 -10.01 7.86 14.14
CA TRP A 426 -11.28 7.17 13.93
C TRP A 426 -11.62 6.27 15.11
N LEU A 427 -10.63 5.51 15.62
CA LEU A 427 -10.76 4.70 16.83
C LEU A 427 -10.91 5.52 18.12
N GLY A 428 -10.75 6.85 18.08
CA GLY A 428 -10.87 7.74 19.24
C GLY A 428 -9.65 7.74 20.15
N ILE A 429 -8.48 7.29 19.65
CA ILE A 429 -7.24 7.20 20.43
C ILE A 429 -6.68 8.61 20.64
N GLN A 430 -6.40 8.95 21.90
CA GLN A 430 -5.78 10.23 22.30
C GLN A 430 -4.37 10.06 22.87
N LYS A 431 -4.07 8.85 23.38
CA LYS A 431 -2.81 8.50 24.05
C LYS A 431 -2.48 7.05 23.73
N ILE A 432 -1.21 6.79 23.42
CA ILE A 432 -0.63 5.45 23.27
C ILE A 432 0.37 5.27 24.41
N ASP A 433 0.16 4.29 25.28
CA ASP A 433 1.08 4.01 26.37
C ASP A 433 2.38 3.40 25.83
N ARG A 434 2.28 2.43 24.91
CA ARG A 434 3.44 1.77 24.32
C ARG A 434 3.32 1.68 22.80
N MET A 435 4.22 2.35 22.08
CA MET A 435 4.33 2.23 20.63
C MET A 435 5.50 1.31 20.27
N ILE A 436 5.21 0.18 19.64
CA ILE A 436 6.23 -0.76 19.18
C ILE A 436 6.80 -0.27 17.84
N SER A 437 7.76 0.66 17.87
CA SER A 437 8.33 1.24 16.65
C SER A 437 9.60 2.07 16.92
N MET A 438 10.64 1.81 16.12
CA MET A 438 11.83 2.65 16.03
C MET A 438 11.71 3.77 14.98
N SER A 439 10.64 3.80 14.17
CA SER A 439 10.49 4.78 13.08
C SER A 439 10.08 6.16 13.58
N ASN A 440 10.94 7.16 13.38
CA ASN A 440 10.61 8.57 13.64
C ASN A 440 9.49 9.07 12.75
N MET A 441 9.49 8.75 11.44
CA MET A 441 8.39 9.12 10.55
C MET A 441 7.01 8.71 11.06
N LYS A 442 6.88 7.52 11.66
CA LYS A 442 5.61 7.06 12.25
C LYS A 442 5.31 7.79 13.54
N TYR A 443 6.31 7.94 14.41
CA TYR A 443 6.18 8.66 15.68
C TYR A 443 5.77 10.12 15.45
N ASP A 444 6.49 10.85 14.61
CA ASP A 444 6.28 12.26 14.30
C ASP A 444 4.90 12.49 13.66
N ALA A 445 4.46 11.58 12.76
CA ALA A 445 3.12 11.66 12.18
C ALA A 445 2.02 11.51 13.25
N ILE A 446 2.18 10.57 14.19
CA ILE A 446 1.19 10.31 15.25
C ILE A 446 1.18 11.47 16.26
N VAL A 447 2.34 11.85 16.79
CA VAL A 447 2.47 12.95 17.77
C VAL A 447 2.07 14.29 17.15
N GLY A 448 2.55 14.58 15.93
CA GLY A 448 2.19 15.79 15.19
C GLY A 448 0.70 15.88 14.87
N SER A 449 -0.01 14.75 14.84
CA SER A 449 -1.48 14.73 14.72
C SER A 449 -2.21 14.96 16.04
N GLY A 450 -1.50 15.08 17.16
CA GLY A 450 -2.07 15.33 18.50
C GLY A 450 -2.35 14.09 19.34
N ILE A 451 -1.79 12.92 19.01
CA ILE A 451 -1.86 11.71 19.85
C ILE A 451 -0.55 11.60 20.64
N SER A 452 -0.61 11.59 21.97
CA SER A 452 0.59 11.43 22.79
C SER A 452 1.08 9.98 22.78
N ILE A 453 2.40 9.79 22.80
CA ILE A 453 3.04 8.48 22.95
C ILE A 453 3.91 8.53 24.20
N LEU A 454 3.65 7.66 25.18
CA LEU A 454 4.39 7.66 26.45
C LEU A 454 5.70 6.88 26.35
N GLU A 455 5.68 5.72 25.70
CA GLU A 455 6.84 4.86 25.54
C GLU A 455 6.99 4.43 24.09
N ARG A 456 8.23 4.53 23.56
CA ARG A 456 8.63 3.89 22.30
C ARG A 456 9.43 2.64 22.62
N VAL A 457 8.95 1.50 22.15
CA VAL A 457 9.55 0.19 22.42
C VAL A 457 10.32 -0.25 21.17
N GLU A 458 11.61 -0.50 21.34
CA GLU A 458 12.47 -1.08 20.31
C GLU A 458 12.29 -2.61 20.23
N ILE A 459 12.65 -3.19 19.08
CA ILE A 459 12.67 -4.66 18.97
C ILE A 459 13.88 -5.20 19.76
N PRO A 460 13.73 -6.34 20.46
CA PRO A 460 14.87 -6.98 21.12
C PRO A 460 15.94 -7.42 20.11
N PRO A 461 17.25 -7.20 20.40
CA PRO A 461 18.34 -7.53 19.48
C PRO A 461 18.35 -8.99 19.03
N GLU A 462 17.96 -9.93 19.91
CA GLU A 462 17.90 -11.36 19.64
C GLU A 462 16.85 -11.77 18.59
N MET A 463 15.90 -10.88 18.28
CA MET A 463 14.89 -11.12 17.24
C MET A 463 15.32 -10.60 15.86
N LEU A 464 16.47 -9.92 15.75
CA LEU A 464 16.96 -9.36 14.50
C LEU A 464 17.71 -10.42 13.68
N PRO A 465 17.29 -10.69 12.42
CA PRO A 465 18.07 -11.53 11.51
C PRO A 465 19.46 -10.91 11.24
N PRO A 466 20.55 -11.70 11.12
CA PRO A 466 21.89 -11.17 10.88
C PRO A 466 21.98 -10.27 9.64
N ASP A 467 21.34 -10.68 8.55
CA ASP A 467 21.37 -9.96 7.26
C ASP A 467 20.60 -8.63 7.29
N SER A 468 19.72 -8.48 8.27
CA SER A 468 18.90 -7.28 8.47
C SER A 468 19.65 -6.14 9.19
N GLN A 469 20.85 -6.42 9.70
CA GLN A 469 21.71 -5.45 10.38
C GLN A 469 22.05 -4.25 9.46
N VAL A 470 22.29 -4.51 8.17
CA VAL A 470 22.49 -3.47 7.14
C VAL A 470 21.33 -2.48 7.10
N GLU A 471 20.10 -3.00 7.14
CA GLU A 471 18.90 -2.17 7.12
C GLU A 471 18.74 -1.37 8.42
N ILE A 472 18.94 -2.01 9.57
CA ILE A 472 18.76 -1.39 10.89
C ILE A 472 19.79 -0.28 11.11
N ASP A 473 21.06 -0.52 10.84
CA ASP A 473 22.11 0.48 11.06
C ASP A 473 21.97 1.66 10.10
N ALA A 474 21.62 1.41 8.84
CA ALA A 474 21.29 2.47 7.90
C ALA A 474 20.11 3.31 8.40
N LYS A 475 19.07 2.67 8.94
CA LYS A 475 17.90 3.36 9.50
C LYS A 475 18.26 4.19 10.73
N ILE A 476 19.01 3.64 11.67
CA ILE A 476 19.47 4.36 12.88
C ILE A 476 20.32 5.56 12.47
N ALA A 477 21.26 5.40 11.53
CA ALA A 477 22.06 6.50 11.01
C ALA A 477 21.23 7.59 10.31
N SER A 478 20.12 7.21 9.65
CA SER A 478 19.17 8.16 9.07
C SER A 478 18.21 8.78 10.10
N GLY A 479 18.40 8.52 11.39
CA GLY A 479 17.65 9.11 12.49
C GLY A 479 16.51 8.25 13.04
N TYR A 480 16.51 6.92 12.86
CA TYR A 480 15.57 6.07 13.61
C TYR A 480 15.94 6.03 15.09
N PHE A 481 14.94 5.94 15.97
CA PHE A 481 15.12 5.84 17.40
C PHE A 481 15.76 4.52 17.80
N SER A 482 16.76 4.56 18.67
CA SER A 482 17.32 3.41 19.37
C SER A 482 17.71 3.86 20.77
N ALA A 483 17.29 3.11 21.79
CA ALA A 483 17.64 3.40 23.18
C ALA A 483 19.12 3.06 23.48
N THR A 484 19.70 2.19 22.65
CA THR A 484 21.09 1.72 22.78
C THR A 484 22.09 2.66 22.10
N SER A 485 21.78 3.22 20.92
CA SER A 485 22.69 4.16 20.24
C SER A 485 22.77 5.54 20.91
N ALA A 486 21.74 5.93 21.69
CA ALA A 486 21.79 7.11 22.55
C ALA A 486 22.83 7.00 23.68
N LYS A 487 23.37 5.80 23.94
CA LYS A 487 24.36 5.51 25.00
C LYS A 487 25.77 5.22 24.47
N SER A 488 25.97 5.05 23.16
CA SER A 488 27.29 4.81 22.56
C SER A 488 27.95 6.12 22.11
N ALA A 489 29.20 6.35 22.51
CA ALA A 489 29.93 7.60 22.25
C ALA A 489 30.43 7.76 20.79
N GLU A 490 30.43 6.70 19.98
CA GLU A 490 30.86 6.72 18.58
C GLU A 490 29.82 6.06 17.67
N PRO A 491 29.44 6.69 16.53
CA PRO A 491 28.54 6.08 15.56
C PRO A 491 29.22 4.89 14.86
N PRO A 492 28.50 3.78 14.58
CA PRO A 492 29.07 2.62 13.91
C PRO A 492 29.55 2.98 12.49
N ASN A 493 30.71 2.44 12.09
CA ASN A 493 31.22 2.62 10.73
C ASN A 493 30.36 1.84 9.72
N LEU A 494 29.48 2.56 9.02
CA LEU A 494 28.49 2.03 8.08
C LEU A 494 29.07 1.32 6.85
N GLU A 495 30.36 1.53 6.54
CA GLU A 495 31.05 0.86 5.42
C GLU A 495 31.48 -0.57 5.77
N ASN A 496 31.69 -0.85 7.07
CA ASN A 496 32.09 -2.16 7.56
C ASN A 496 30.90 -3.09 7.78
N ILE A 497 29.67 -2.56 7.85
CA ILE A 497 28.44 -3.34 7.97
C ILE A 497 28.01 -3.78 6.59
N LYS A 498 28.22 -5.08 6.30
CA LYS A 498 27.96 -5.69 5.00
C LYS A 498 26.98 -6.85 5.14
N GLY A 499 25.98 -6.90 4.26
CA GLY A 499 25.09 -8.06 4.13
C GLY A 499 25.73 -9.14 3.25
N ARG A 500 25.08 -10.32 3.15
CA ARG A 500 25.51 -11.39 2.23
C ARG A 500 25.84 -10.89 0.83
N THR A 501 26.89 -11.42 0.23
CA THR A 501 27.29 -11.12 -1.15
C THR A 501 26.41 -11.86 -2.16
N TRP A 502 26.50 -11.50 -3.44
CA TRP A 502 25.76 -12.17 -4.51
C TRP A 502 26.13 -13.66 -4.63
N ASP A 503 27.39 -14.00 -4.39
CA ASP A 503 27.90 -15.38 -4.52
C ASP A 503 27.55 -16.27 -3.31
N ASP A 504 27.23 -15.66 -2.17
CA ASP A 504 26.74 -16.35 -0.96
C ASP A 504 25.29 -16.86 -1.11
N ILE A 505 24.60 -16.51 -2.21
CA ILE A 505 23.20 -16.88 -2.51
C ILE A 505 23.14 -18.19 -3.34
N ASN A 506 24.27 -18.83 -3.65
CA ASN A 506 24.25 -20.12 -4.34
C ASN A 506 23.53 -21.18 -3.47
N HIS A 507 22.28 -21.45 -3.86
CA HIS A 507 21.33 -22.37 -3.26
C HIS A 507 21.81 -23.82 -3.21
#